data_AF-A0A5D0HUG3-F1
#
_entry.id   AF-A0A5D0HUG3-F1
#
_cell.length_a   1.000
_cell.length_b   1.000
_cell.length_c   1.000
_cell.angle_alpha   90.00
_cell.angle_beta   90.00
_cell.angle_gamma   90.00
#
_symmetry.space_group_name_H-M   'P 1'
#
loop_
_entity.id
_entity.type
_entity.pdbx_description
1 polymer ?
#
loop_
_entity_poly.entity_id
_entity_poly.type
_entity_poly.pdbx_seq_one_letter_code
_entity_poly.pdbx_strand_id
1 'polypeptide(L)'
;MAKRKEYSDEQIAAAIGQALKSLRKEKGLSQSDVYLAAGLERNTLQKYDSGRVARPMFSNIIKIAEVMEITPGIIFDRAYEILKENNG
;
A
#
# COMPACT_ATOMS: atom_id res chain seq x y z
N MET A 1 1.66 16.80 -26.37
CA MET A 1 1.44 15.65 -25.46
C MET A 1 1.93 16.05 -24.08
N ALA A 2 1.09 15.96 -23.04
CA ALA A 2 1.54 16.27 -21.68
C ALA A 2 2.71 15.34 -21.30
N LYS A 3 3.79 15.90 -20.76
CA LYS A 3 4.95 15.13 -20.30
C LYS A 3 4.46 14.15 -19.23
N ARG A 4 4.62 12.84 -19.45
CA ARG A 4 4.27 11.82 -18.44
C ARG A 4 5.07 12.13 -17.17
N LYS A 5 4.39 12.29 -16.04
CA LYS A 5 5.06 12.45 -14.74
C LYS A 5 5.77 11.14 -14.43
N GLU A 6 7.06 11.23 -14.19
CA GLU A 6 7.92 10.10 -13.86
C GLU A 6 8.06 10.08 -12.33
N TYR A 7 7.56 9.02 -11.70
CA TYR A 7 7.66 8.83 -10.25
C TYR A 7 8.83 7.90 -9.95
N SER A 8 9.63 8.22 -8.94
CA SER A 8 10.70 7.31 -8.50
C SER A 8 10.11 6.06 -7.84
N ASP A 9 10.88 4.97 -7.82
CA ASP A 9 10.49 3.73 -7.14
C ASP A 9 10.15 3.97 -5.67
N GLU A 10 10.88 4.88 -5.01
CA GLU A 10 10.64 5.27 -3.62
C GLU A 10 9.30 6.01 -3.46
N GLN A 11 8.96 6.92 -4.38
CA GLN A 11 7.66 7.61 -4.35
C GLN A 11 6.52 6.62 -4.55
N ILE A 12 6.67 5.69 -5.48
CA ILE A 12 5.67 4.64 -5.76
C ILE A 12 5.51 3.73 -4.53
N ALA A 13 6.61 3.28 -3.94
CA ALA A 13 6.59 2.41 -2.77
C ALA A 13 5.97 3.09 -1.55
N ALA A 14 6.29 4.37 -1.32
CA ALA A 14 5.68 5.17 -0.26
C ALA A 14 4.16 5.32 -0.46
N ALA A 15 3.71 5.58 -1.70
CA ALA A 15 2.29 5.70 -2.03
C ALA A 15 1.53 4.39 -1.83
N ILE A 16 2.11 3.24 -2.21
CA ILE A 16 1.52 1.92 -1.94
C ILE A 16 1.36 1.70 -0.43
N GLY A 17 2.39 2.03 0.36
CA GLY A 17 2.34 1.93 1.82
C GLY A 17 1.24 2.80 2.45
N GLN A 18 1.08 4.03 1.96
CA GLN A 18 0.01 4.94 2.39
C GLN A 18 -1.37 4.42 2.00
N ALA A 19 -1.54 3.91 0.78
CA ALA A 19 -2.80 3.33 0.31
C ALA A 19 -3.23 2.12 1.16
N LEU A 20 -2.30 1.19 1.42
CA LEU A 20 -2.56 0.03 2.28
C LEU A 20 -3.01 0.47 3.68
N LYS A 21 -2.32 1.46 4.26
CA LYS A 21 -2.64 2.00 5.58
C LYS A 21 -4.01 2.67 5.62
N SER A 22 -4.35 3.50 4.62
CA SER A 22 -5.62 4.21 4.59
C SER A 22 -6.78 3.25 4.44
N LEU A 23 -6.70 2.35 3.45
CA LEU A 23 -7.73 1.32 3.20
C LEU A 23 -7.91 0.40 4.41
N ARG A 24 -6.83 0.01 5.10
CA ARG A 24 -6.89 -0.79 6.32
C ARG A 24 -7.68 -0.07 7.42
N LYS A 25 -7.39 1.22 7.64
CA LYS A 25 -8.08 2.05 8.63
C LYS A 25 -9.54 2.29 8.26
N GLU A 26 -9.87 2.49 6.99
CA GLU A 26 -11.25 2.62 6.49
C GLU A 26 -12.08 1.36 6.80
N LYS A 27 -11.45 0.18 6.80
CA LYS A 27 -12.06 -1.09 7.22
C LYS A 27 -12.05 -1.33 8.72
N GLY A 28 -11.55 -0.39 9.53
CA GLY A 28 -11.47 -0.55 10.99
C GLY A 28 -10.46 -1.61 11.47
N LEU A 29 -9.59 -2.10 10.59
CA LEU A 29 -8.62 -3.17 10.91
C LEU A 29 -7.40 -2.57 11.60
N SER A 30 -6.88 -3.23 12.63
CA SER A 30 -5.57 -2.95 13.23
C SER A 30 -4.42 -3.51 12.38
N GLN A 31 -3.18 -3.20 12.75
CA GLN A 31 -2.02 -3.86 12.12
C GLN A 31 -2.00 -5.36 12.42
N SER A 32 -2.32 -5.75 13.65
CA SER A 32 -2.34 -7.16 14.07
C SER A 32 -3.36 -7.98 13.32
N ASP A 33 -4.55 -7.43 13.08
CA ASP A 33 -5.59 -8.15 12.32
C ASP A 33 -5.09 -8.53 10.93
N VAL A 34 -4.35 -7.61 10.29
CA VAL A 34 -3.84 -7.85 8.94
C VAL A 34 -2.62 -8.77 8.92
N TYR A 35 -1.57 -8.51 9.72
CA TYR A 35 -0.34 -9.32 9.58
C TYR A 35 -0.55 -10.76 10.05
N LEU A 36 -1.37 -10.99 11.08
CA LEU A 36 -1.68 -12.34 11.56
C LEU A 36 -2.48 -13.12 10.52
N ALA A 37 -3.55 -12.53 9.99
CA ALA A 37 -4.40 -13.20 9.01
C ALA A 37 -3.69 -13.41 7.67
N ALA A 38 -2.81 -12.49 7.25
CA ALA A 38 -2.03 -12.61 6.03
C ALA A 38 -0.82 -13.57 6.15
N GLY A 39 -0.53 -14.09 7.36
CA GLY A 39 0.67 -14.88 7.63
C GLY A 39 1.96 -14.10 7.33
N LEU A 40 1.99 -12.81 7.71
CA LEU A 40 3.12 -11.92 7.54
C LEU A 40 3.76 -11.61 8.90
N GLU A 41 5.07 -11.38 8.89
CA GLU A 41 5.76 -10.82 10.05
C GLU A 41 5.20 -9.42 10.39
N ARG A 42 5.02 -9.14 11.69
CA ARG A 42 4.57 -7.81 12.17
C ARG A 42 5.38 -6.66 11.57
N ASN A 43 6.70 -6.83 11.51
CA ASN A 43 7.61 -5.82 10.98
C ASN A 43 7.36 -5.54 9.48
N THR A 44 6.88 -6.52 8.72
CA THR A 44 6.53 -6.35 7.31
C THR A 44 5.42 -5.30 7.17
N LEU A 45 4.30 -5.47 7.88
CA LEU A 45 3.20 -4.52 7.80
C LEU A 45 3.56 -3.15 8.39
N GLN A 46 4.36 -3.10 9.45
CA GLN A 46 4.85 -1.84 10.01
C GLN A 46 5.68 -1.03 9.00
N LYS A 47 6.51 -1.70 8.18
CA LYS A 47 7.25 -1.03 7.10
C LYS A 47 6.30 -0.48 6.03
N TYR A 48 5.28 -1.24 5.64
CA TYR A 48 4.27 -0.78 4.68
C TYR A 48 3.57 0.48 5.19
N ASP A 49 3.02 0.44 6.39
CA ASP A 49 2.27 1.56 7.00
C ASP A 49 3.12 2.82 7.25
N SER A 50 4.45 2.69 7.29
CA SER A 50 5.37 3.81 7.44
C SER A 50 5.94 4.30 6.11
N GLY A 51 5.59 3.67 4.98
CA GLY A 51 6.14 3.97 3.66
C GLY A 51 7.63 3.65 3.54
N ARG A 52 8.18 2.83 4.45
CA ARG A 52 9.61 2.46 4.50
C ARG A 52 9.92 1.12 3.85
N VAL A 53 9.04 0.64 2.98
CA VAL A 53 9.29 -0.56 2.19
C VAL A 53 10.06 -0.16 0.95
N ALA A 54 11.34 -0.51 0.88
CA ALA A 54 12.15 -0.21 -0.30
C ALA A 54 11.62 -0.91 -1.56
N ARG A 55 11.06 -2.12 -1.43
CA ARG A 55 10.48 -2.90 -2.54
C ARG A 55 9.22 -3.66 -2.09
N PRO A 56 8.02 -3.14 -2.38
CA PRO A 56 6.77 -3.85 -2.15
C PRO A 56 6.72 -5.14 -2.95
N MET A 57 6.51 -6.27 -2.28
CA MET A 57 6.36 -7.56 -2.95
C MET A 57 4.91 -7.75 -3.36
N PHE A 58 4.66 -8.07 -4.63
CA PHE A 58 3.31 -8.34 -5.14
C PHE A 58 2.57 -9.41 -4.31
N SER A 59 3.28 -10.46 -3.90
CA SER A 59 2.71 -11.51 -3.05
C SER A 59 2.17 -10.99 -1.71
N ASN A 60 2.86 -10.04 -1.07
CA ASN A 60 2.39 -9.43 0.17
C ASN A 60 1.20 -8.50 -0.09
N ILE A 61 1.21 -7.75 -1.19
CA ILE A 61 0.08 -6.90 -1.58
C ILE A 61 -1.19 -7.74 -1.80
N ILE A 62 -1.08 -8.87 -2.50
CA ILE A 62 -2.20 -9.79 -2.74
C ILE A 62 -2.74 -10.33 -1.40
N LYS A 63 -1.87 -10.84 -0.52
CA LYS A 63 -2.28 -11.35 0.79
C LYS A 63 -2.98 -10.30 1.65
N ILE A 64 -2.48 -9.07 1.65
CA ILE A 64 -3.11 -7.97 2.39
C ILE A 64 -4.47 -7.62 1.78
N ALA A 65 -4.58 -7.59 0.45
CA ALA A 65 -5.84 -7.34 -0.25
C ALA A 65 -6.90 -8.41 0.08
N GLU A 66 -6.50 -9.68 0.14
CA GLU A 66 -7.38 -10.80 0.53
C GLU A 66 -7.93 -10.62 1.95
N VAL A 67 -7.07 -10.33 2.94
CA VAL A 67 -7.52 -10.07 4.32
C VAL A 67 -8.45 -8.86 4.40
N MET A 68 -8.22 -7.87 3.54
CA MET A 68 -9.05 -6.69 3.45
C MET A 68 -10.29 -6.90 2.57
N GLU A 69 -10.53 -8.08 1.99
CA GLU A 69 -11.66 -8.36 1.11
C GLU A 69 -11.79 -7.33 -0.04
N ILE A 70 -10.67 -7.00 -0.68
CA ILE A 70 -10.60 -6.11 -1.84
C ILE A 70 -9.75 -6.71 -2.94
N THR A 71 -9.88 -6.18 -4.15
CA THR A 71 -8.94 -6.52 -5.23
C THR A 71 -7.66 -5.71 -5.09
N PRO A 72 -6.49 -6.24 -5.52
CA PRO A 72 -5.25 -5.47 -5.55
C PRO A 72 -5.34 -4.17 -6.36
N GLY A 73 -6.23 -4.11 -7.37
CA GLY A 73 -6.48 -2.92 -8.18
C GLY A 73 -6.83 -1.69 -7.34
N ILE A 74 -7.68 -1.86 -6.31
CA ILE A 74 -8.09 -0.76 -5.42
C ILE A 74 -6.88 -0.14 -4.70
N ILE A 75 -5.87 -0.94 -4.35
CA ILE A 75 -4.64 -0.46 -3.71
C ILE A 75 -3.84 0.38 -4.69
N PHE A 76 -3.72 -0.06 -5.95
CA PHE A 76 -2.98 0.65 -6.98
C PHE A 76 -3.69 1.95 -7.41
N ASP A 77 -5.01 1.94 -7.51
CA ASP A 77 -5.81 3.13 -7.80
C ASP A 77 -5.60 4.18 -6.70
N ARG A 78 -5.72 3.78 -5.43
CA ARG A 78 -5.47 4.70 -4.30
C ARG A 78 -4.03 5.19 -4.26
N ALA A 79 -3.05 4.33 -4.53
CA ALA A 79 -1.65 4.74 -4.59
C ALA A 79 -1.40 5.75 -5.72
N TYR A 80 -2.07 5.59 -6.86
CA TYR A 80 -1.99 6.50 -7.99
C TYR A 80 -2.60 7.87 -7.67
N GLU A 81 -3.72 7.92 -6.94
CA GLU A 81 -4.32 9.16 -6.43
C GLU A 81 -3.35 9.91 -5.51
N ILE A 82 -2.78 9.21 -4.53
CA ILE A 82 -1.77 9.74 -3.59
C ILE A 82 -0.55 10.31 -4.32
N LEU A 83 -0.07 9.61 -5.37
CA LEU A 83 1.05 10.09 -6.19
C LEU A 83 0.70 11.40 -6.91
N LYS A 84 -0.53 11.57 -7.37
CA LYS A 84 -0.95 12.82 -8.03
C LYS A 84 -1.03 13.98 -7.05
N GLU A 85 -1.62 13.76 -5.87
CA GLU A 85 -1.81 14.79 -4.84
C GLU A 85 -0.48 15.34 -4.31
N ASN A 86 0.49 14.46 -4.03
CA ASN A 86 1.80 14.88 -3.50
C ASN A 86 2.70 15.61 -4.52
N ASN A 87 2.29 15.69 -5.78
CA ASN A 87 3.06 16.33 -6.84
C ASN A 87 2.28 17.47 -7.54
N GLY A 88 1.04 17.75 -7.12
CA GLY A 88 0.24 18.89 -7.62
C GLY A 88 0.61 20.17 -6.89
#